data_AF-A0A1B6E4M6-F1
#
_entry.id   AF-A0A1B6E4M6-F1
#
_cell.length_a   1.000
_cell.length_b   1.000
_cell.length_c   1.000
_cell.angle_alpha   90.00
_cell.angle_beta   90.00
_cell.angle_gamma   90.00
#
_symmetry.space_group_name_H-M   'P 1'
#
loop_
_entity.id
_entity.type
_entity.pdbx_description
1 polymer ?
#
loop_
_entity_poly.entity_id
_entity_poly.type
_entity_poly.pdbx_seq_one_letter_code
_entity_poly.pdbx_strand_id
1 'polypeptide(L)'
;FFWLFENIATMTNRTKDNMSKYIHCKPTKVNAKYYSPQQRARLFWGNIPGLSSINSNVDFLAEKKLGSYLDPIPNRHAVVDRVRTITTNTNSLLQGSDKILPVIMRGKPSPISITEIERVFGFPEHYTDVASLRFNERLALLSR
;
A
#
# COMPACT_ATOMS: atom_id res chain seq x y z
N PHE A 1 -10.23 -27.12 4.08
CA PHE A 1 -10.51 -26.00 3.17
C PHE A 1 -10.03 -24.70 3.82
N PHE A 2 -9.36 -23.84 3.05
CA PHE A 2 -8.83 -22.56 3.53
C PHE A 2 -9.48 -21.39 2.79
N TRP A 3 -9.69 -20.29 3.47
CA TRP A 3 -10.25 -19.06 2.91
C TRP A 3 -9.72 -17.81 3.62
N LEU A 4 -9.78 -16.70 2.90
CA LEU A 4 -9.37 -15.38 3.36
C LEU A 4 -10.29 -14.33 2.72
N PHE A 5 -10.69 -13.35 3.50
CA PHE A 5 -11.47 -12.19 3.08
C PHE A 5 -10.81 -10.92 3.62
N GLU A 6 -10.65 -9.91 2.76
CA GLU A 6 -9.95 -8.68 3.07
C GLU A 6 -10.89 -7.47 2.89
N ASN A 7 -10.76 -6.47 3.77
CA ASN A 7 -11.41 -5.17 3.58
C ASN A 7 -10.68 -4.02 4.30
N ILE A 8 -11.06 -2.78 3.99
CA ILE A 8 -10.46 -1.56 4.56
C ILE A 8 -10.56 -1.50 6.09
N ALA A 9 -9.47 -1.06 6.74
CA ALA A 9 -9.46 -0.89 8.19
C ALA A 9 -10.19 0.36 8.70
N THR A 10 -10.59 1.27 7.81
CA THR A 10 -11.29 2.52 8.12
C THR A 10 -12.81 2.38 8.14
N MET A 11 -13.35 1.16 8.02
CA MET A 11 -14.78 0.91 8.15
C MET A 11 -15.29 1.20 9.58
N THR A 12 -16.60 1.44 9.72
CA THR A 12 -17.20 1.66 11.04
C THR A 12 -17.14 0.40 11.89
N ASN A 13 -17.08 0.56 13.22
CA ASN A 13 -17.10 -0.58 14.15
C ASN A 13 -18.36 -1.43 13.96
N ARG A 14 -19.53 -0.80 13.77
CA ARG A 14 -20.79 -1.51 13.50
C ARG A 14 -20.69 -2.40 12.26
N THR A 15 -20.13 -1.90 11.16
CA THR A 15 -19.93 -2.70 9.94
C THR A 15 -18.98 -3.87 10.20
N LYS A 16 -17.84 -3.61 10.85
CA LYS A 16 -16.84 -4.62 11.19
C LYS A 16 -17.42 -5.73 12.08
N ASP A 17 -18.20 -5.38 13.09
CA ASP A 17 -18.77 -6.32 14.04
C ASP A 17 -19.87 -7.16 13.37
N ASN A 18 -20.70 -6.54 12.52
CA ASN A 18 -21.68 -7.26 11.69
C ASN A 18 -20.99 -8.25 10.75
N MET A 19 -19.94 -7.83 10.04
CA MET A 19 -19.18 -8.71 9.16
C MET A 19 -18.58 -9.88 9.94
N SER A 20 -17.96 -9.61 11.09
CA SER A 20 -17.36 -10.63 11.95
C SER A 20 -18.40 -11.63 12.47
N LYS A 21 -19.63 -11.18 12.74
CA LYS A 21 -20.76 -12.03 13.13
C LYS A 21 -21.14 -13.02 12.02
N TYR A 22 -21.31 -12.54 10.78
CA TYR A 22 -21.70 -13.39 9.64
C TYR A 22 -20.57 -14.28 9.13
N ILE A 23 -19.33 -13.82 9.25
CA ILE A 23 -18.13 -14.57 8.86
C ILE A 23 -17.71 -15.56 9.96
N HIS A 24 -18.27 -15.44 11.17
CA HIS A 24 -17.96 -16.27 12.34
C HIS A 24 -16.49 -16.23 12.80
N CYS A 25 -15.79 -15.13 12.54
CA CYS A 25 -14.45 -14.89 13.10
C CYS A 25 -14.15 -13.40 13.22
N LYS A 26 -13.18 -13.02 14.06
CA LYS A 26 -12.69 -11.64 14.15
C LYS A 26 -11.61 -11.40 13.08
N PRO A 27 -11.46 -10.16 12.57
CA PRO A 27 -10.40 -9.85 11.64
C PRO A 27 -9.05 -9.68 12.35
N THR A 28 -7.98 -9.99 11.63
CA THR A 28 -6.63 -9.53 11.95
C THR A 28 -6.32 -8.26 11.18
N LYS A 29 -5.90 -7.20 11.89
CA LYS A 29 -5.46 -5.95 11.26
C LYS A 29 -4.00 -6.08 10.85
N VAL A 30 -3.69 -5.89 9.57
CA VAL A 30 -2.33 -5.88 9.04
C VAL A 30 -2.08 -4.57 8.33
N ASN A 31 -0.90 -3.97 8.51
CA ASN A 31 -0.52 -2.74 7.84
C ASN A 31 0.70 -2.99 6.95
N ALA A 32 0.60 -2.61 5.68
CA ALA A 32 1.69 -2.74 4.71
C ALA A 32 2.97 -2.01 5.14
N LYS A 33 2.90 -1.03 6.05
CA LYS A 33 4.06 -0.24 6.51
C LYS A 33 5.24 -1.05 7.06
N TYR A 34 4.98 -2.30 7.47
CA TYR A 34 5.99 -3.24 7.97
C TYR A 34 6.71 -3.99 6.84
N TYR A 35 6.13 -4.03 5.63
CA TYR A 35 6.59 -4.82 4.49
C TYR A 35 6.94 -3.97 3.27
N SER A 36 6.39 -2.77 3.16
CA SER A 36 6.61 -1.82 2.07
C SER A 36 6.57 -0.37 2.58
N PRO A 37 7.05 0.62 1.80
CA PRO A 37 7.11 2.01 2.22
C PRO A 37 5.75 2.72 2.07
N GLN A 38 4.65 2.05 2.44
CA GLN A 38 3.29 2.56 2.34
C GLN A 38 2.51 2.33 3.63
N GLN A 39 1.74 3.33 4.06
CA GLN A 39 0.74 3.16 5.10
C GLN A 39 -0.57 2.63 4.49
N ARG A 40 -0.81 1.32 4.56
CA ARG A 40 -2.04 0.68 4.06
C ARG A 40 -2.51 -0.38 5.05
N ALA A 41 -3.38 0.03 5.98
CA ALA A 41 -3.99 -0.88 6.95
C ALA A 41 -5.24 -1.55 6.39
N ARG A 42 -5.32 -2.87 6.52
CA ARG A 42 -6.45 -3.72 6.10
C ARG A 42 -6.82 -4.71 7.19
N LEU A 43 -8.05 -5.22 7.10
CA LEU A 43 -8.63 -6.22 7.99
C LEU A 43 -8.77 -7.52 7.21
N PHE A 44 -8.28 -8.60 7.79
CA PHE A 44 -8.29 -9.94 7.19
C PHE A 44 -9.07 -10.90 8.07
N TRP A 45 -10.18 -11.42 7.55
CA TRP A 45 -10.91 -12.55 8.11
C TRP A 45 -10.48 -13.81 7.39
N GLY A 46 -10.35 -14.94 8.09
CA GLY A 46 -9.94 -16.18 7.44
C GLY A 46 -9.52 -17.24 8.43
N ASN A 47 -9.23 -18.42 7.90
CA ASN A 47 -8.75 -19.57 8.67
C ASN A 47 -7.34 -20.01 8.24
N ILE A 48 -6.57 -19.13 7.61
CA ILE A 48 -5.17 -19.38 7.26
C ILE A 48 -4.35 -19.55 8.56
N PRO A 49 -3.60 -20.65 8.73
CA PRO A 49 -2.76 -20.85 9.90
C PRO A 49 -1.79 -19.68 10.10
N GLY A 50 -1.67 -19.20 11.33
CA GLY A 50 -0.80 -18.07 11.67
C GLY A 50 -1.36 -16.68 11.36
N LEU A 51 -2.55 -16.55 10.74
CA LEU A 51 -3.14 -15.26 10.41
C LEU A 51 -3.28 -14.34 11.64
N SER A 52 -3.81 -14.86 12.75
CA SER A 52 -3.97 -14.12 14.01
C SER A 52 -2.65 -13.69 14.66
N SER A 53 -1.56 -14.35 14.30
CA SER A 53 -0.22 -14.11 14.84
C SER A 53 0.70 -13.39 13.85
N ILE A 54 0.21 -12.96 12.68
CA ILE A 54 1.06 -12.37 11.63
C ILE A 54 1.83 -11.11 12.09
N ASN A 55 1.30 -10.41 13.09
CA ASN A 55 1.94 -9.23 13.66
C ASN A 55 2.96 -9.56 14.77
N SER A 56 3.12 -10.81 15.20
CA SER A 56 4.03 -11.14 16.31
C SER A 56 5.51 -10.92 15.97
N ASN A 57 5.85 -10.93 14.68
CA ASN A 57 7.23 -10.85 14.20
C ASN A 57 7.56 -9.53 13.47
N VAL A 58 6.63 -8.57 13.42
CA VAL A 58 6.84 -7.33 12.66
C VAL A 58 7.94 -6.44 13.24
N ASP A 59 8.24 -6.56 14.54
CA ASP A 59 9.27 -5.76 15.20
C ASP A 59 10.69 -6.10 14.73
N PHE A 60 10.90 -7.30 14.16
CA PHE A 60 12.18 -7.73 13.60
C PHE A 60 12.37 -7.31 12.14
N LEU A 61 11.35 -6.73 11.50
CA LEU A 61 11.42 -6.35 10.09
C LEU A 61 12.13 -5.01 9.95
N ALA A 62 13.21 -5.02 9.16
CA ALA A 62 13.90 -3.78 8.79
C ALA A 62 12.93 -2.80 8.11
N GLU A 63 13.00 -1.54 8.53
CA GLU A 63 12.20 -0.47 7.98
C GLU A 63 12.38 -0.35 6.46
N LYS A 64 11.26 -0.30 5.74
CA LYS A 64 11.22 -0.11 4.29
C LYS A 64 11.01 1.37 3.99
N LYS A 65 12.05 1.99 3.42
CA LYS A 65 12.05 3.41 3.03
C LYS A 65 11.74 3.57 1.55
N LEU A 66 10.98 4.59 1.19
CA LEU A 66 10.57 4.86 -0.19
C LEU A 66 11.75 5.01 -1.13
N GLY A 67 12.86 5.59 -0.65
CA GLY A 67 14.08 5.78 -1.44
C GLY A 67 14.62 4.48 -2.06
N SER A 68 14.46 3.33 -1.41
CA SER A 68 14.91 2.03 -1.97
C SER A 68 13.93 1.44 -3.00
N TYR A 69 12.79 2.09 -3.23
CA TYR A 69 11.75 1.68 -4.18
C TYR A 69 11.64 2.64 -5.37
N LEU A 70 12.50 3.66 -5.43
CA LEU A 70 12.56 4.60 -6.55
C LEU A 70 13.37 4.04 -7.71
N ASP A 71 13.15 4.53 -8.93
CA ASP A 71 13.98 4.21 -10.09
C ASP A 71 15.44 4.61 -9.80
N PRO A 72 16.44 3.78 -10.13
CA PRO A 72 17.86 4.04 -9.85
C PRO A 72 18.44 5.08 -10.84
N ILE A 73 17.76 6.20 -11.02
CA ILE A 73 18.11 7.27 -11.93
C ILE A 73 18.89 8.34 -11.15
N PRO A 74 19.98 8.89 -11.70
CA PRO A 74 20.72 9.95 -11.06
C PRO A 74 19.83 11.13 -10.65
N ASN A 75 20.06 11.65 -9.45
CA ASN A 75 19.34 12.79 -8.87
C ASN A 75 17.83 12.55 -8.66
N ARG A 76 17.39 11.30 -8.49
CA ARG A 76 16.03 10.95 -8.03
C ARG A 76 16.09 10.43 -6.59
N HIS A 77 15.40 11.09 -5.66
CA HIS A 77 15.40 10.72 -4.25
C HIS A 77 14.06 11.01 -3.57
N ALA A 78 13.75 10.23 -2.54
CA ALA A 78 12.51 10.38 -1.79
C ALA A 78 12.58 11.57 -0.82
N VAL A 79 11.46 12.29 -0.68
CA VAL A 79 11.27 13.36 0.31
C VAL A 79 10.66 12.82 1.61
N VAL A 80 9.98 11.68 1.52
CA VAL A 80 9.34 10.99 2.64
C VAL A 80 9.86 9.56 2.75
N ASP A 81 9.97 9.03 3.97
CA ASP A 81 10.33 7.62 4.16
C ASP A 81 9.22 6.67 3.72
N ARG A 82 7.95 7.09 3.79
CA ARG A 82 6.79 6.29 3.38
C ARG A 82 5.71 7.17 2.78
N VAL A 83 4.99 6.63 1.80
CA VAL A 83 3.78 7.26 1.26
C VAL A 83 2.56 6.89 2.12
N ARG A 84 1.57 7.79 2.14
CA ARG A 84 0.24 7.48 2.69
C ARG A 84 -0.49 6.43 1.85
N THR A 85 -1.68 6.01 2.29
CA THR A 85 -2.51 5.08 1.51
C THR A 85 -2.74 5.62 0.10
N ILE A 86 -2.23 4.90 -0.90
CA ILE A 86 -2.51 5.20 -2.31
C ILE A 86 -3.90 4.66 -2.62
N THR A 87 -4.72 5.50 -3.24
CA THR A 87 -6.07 5.18 -3.69
C THR A 87 -6.18 5.42 -5.19
N THR A 88 -7.35 5.14 -5.76
CA THR A 88 -7.64 5.37 -7.19
C THR A 88 -7.57 6.86 -7.57
N ASN A 89 -7.64 7.76 -6.58
CA ASN A 89 -7.55 9.19 -6.80
C ASN A 89 -6.09 9.64 -6.79
N THR A 90 -5.64 10.35 -7.83
CA THR A 90 -4.27 10.86 -7.96
C THR A 90 -3.86 11.80 -6.82
N ASN A 91 -4.81 12.49 -6.18
CA ASN A 91 -4.53 13.29 -4.98
C ASN A 91 -3.94 12.45 -3.84
N SER A 92 -4.20 11.13 -3.81
CA SER A 92 -3.61 10.21 -2.83
C SER A 92 -2.08 10.13 -2.90
N LEU A 93 -1.50 10.49 -4.05
CA LEU A 93 -0.05 10.50 -4.28
C LEU A 93 0.64 11.71 -3.64
N LEU A 94 -0.11 12.76 -3.30
CA LEU A 94 0.40 13.94 -2.59
C LEU A 94 0.52 13.65 -1.10
N GLN A 95 1.56 14.17 -0.44
CA GLN A 95 1.89 13.88 0.96
C GLN A 95 1.68 15.10 1.86
N GLY A 96 1.36 14.85 3.13
CA GLY A 96 1.17 15.88 4.15
C GLY A 96 -0.06 16.78 3.94
N SER A 97 -0.23 17.75 4.84
CA SER A 97 -1.21 18.83 4.72
C SER A 97 -0.94 19.71 3.50
N ASP A 98 0.34 19.91 3.20
CA ASP A 98 0.83 20.85 2.19
C ASP A 98 0.79 20.25 0.77
N LYS A 99 0.29 19.01 0.65
CA LYS A 99 0.10 18.29 -0.63
C LYS A 99 1.37 18.27 -1.50
N ILE A 100 2.51 17.97 -0.89
CA ILE A 100 3.80 17.89 -1.58
C ILE A 100 3.93 16.60 -2.39
N LEU A 101 4.80 16.63 -3.41
CA LEU A 101 5.16 15.41 -4.14
C LEU A 101 6.20 14.59 -3.34
N PRO A 102 6.10 13.25 -3.35
CA PRO A 102 6.93 12.39 -2.50
C PRO A 102 8.38 12.24 -2.98
N VAL A 103 8.71 12.73 -4.18
CA VAL A 103 10.01 12.54 -4.84
C VAL A 103 10.55 13.88 -5.33
N ILE A 104 11.87 14.03 -5.30
CA ILE A 104 12.60 15.09 -6.01
C ILE A 104 13.38 14.44 -7.14
N MET A 105 13.30 15.04 -8.32
CA MET A 105 14.08 14.65 -9.49
C MET A 105 14.79 15.87 -10.06
N ARG A 106 16.13 15.82 -10.12
CA ARG A 106 16.97 16.93 -10.62
C ARG A 106 16.66 18.26 -9.92
N GLY A 107 16.49 18.22 -8.60
CA GLY A 107 16.23 19.39 -7.76
C GLY A 107 14.80 19.93 -7.82
N LYS A 108 13.88 19.29 -8.55
CA LYS A 108 12.47 19.72 -8.64
C LYS A 108 11.52 18.66 -8.06
N PRO A 109 10.41 19.08 -7.41
CA PRO A 109 9.35 18.16 -7.00
C PRO A 109 8.83 17.35 -8.20
N SER A 110 8.71 16.04 -8.02
CA SER A 110 8.36 15.08 -9.06
C SER A 110 7.38 14.03 -8.53
N PRO A 111 6.36 13.62 -9.30
CA PRO A 111 5.49 12.52 -8.89
C PRO A 111 6.27 11.21 -8.79
N ILE A 112 5.75 10.31 -7.95
CA ILE A 112 6.13 8.90 -7.99
C ILE A 112 5.63 8.30 -9.31
N SER A 113 6.48 7.53 -9.99
CA SER A 113 6.15 6.92 -11.27
C SER A 113 5.23 5.70 -11.07
N ILE A 114 4.56 5.25 -12.14
CA ILE A 114 3.66 4.10 -12.02
C ILE A 114 4.42 2.79 -11.72
N THR A 115 5.65 2.65 -12.24
CA THR A 115 6.53 1.50 -11.97
C THR A 115 7.07 1.49 -10.54
N GLU A 116 7.31 2.68 -9.97
CA GLU A 116 7.61 2.81 -8.54
C GLU A 116 6.40 2.45 -7.68
N ILE A 117 5.17 2.85 -8.08
CA ILE A 117 3.95 2.43 -7.38
C ILE A 117 3.80 0.91 -7.42
N GLU A 118 4.04 0.25 -8.57
CA GLU A 118 4.06 -1.21 -8.67
C GLU A 118 5.01 -1.82 -7.64
N ARG A 119 6.25 -1.32 -7.56
CA ARG A 119 7.24 -1.78 -6.56
C ARG A 119 6.79 -1.52 -5.13
N VAL A 120 6.18 -0.37 -4.83
CA VAL A 120 5.64 -0.05 -3.49
C VAL A 120 4.53 -1.03 -3.08
N PHE A 121 3.73 -1.51 -4.03
CA PHE A 121 2.71 -2.54 -3.79
C PHE A 121 3.28 -3.98 -3.80
N GLY A 122 4.56 -4.15 -4.12
CA GLY A 122 5.23 -5.45 -4.20
C GLY A 122 5.02 -6.18 -5.53
N PHE A 123 4.51 -5.50 -6.56
CA PHE A 123 4.44 -6.06 -7.91
C PHE A 123 5.78 -5.94 -8.63
N PRO A 124 6.07 -6.85 -9.58
CA PRO A 124 7.16 -6.66 -10.53
C PRO A 124 7.00 -5.35 -11.32
N GLU A 125 8.11 -4.82 -11.80
CA GLU A 125 8.10 -3.67 -12.69
C GLU A 125 7.36 -4.01 -13.99
N HIS A 126 6.58 -3.07 -14.50
CA HIS A 126 5.71 -3.21 -15.68
C HIS A 126 4.55 -4.20 -15.52
N TYR A 127 4.20 -4.62 -14.30
CA TYR A 127 3.10 -5.56 -14.06
C TYR A 127 1.75 -5.08 -14.64
N THR A 128 1.50 -3.77 -14.64
CA THR A 128 0.28 -3.17 -15.21
C THR A 128 0.47 -2.58 -16.60
N ASP A 129 1.61 -2.83 -17.25
CA ASP A 129 1.93 -2.34 -18.60
C ASP A 129 1.34 -3.24 -19.69
N VAL A 130 0.01 -3.30 -19.70
CA VAL A 130 -0.78 -4.16 -20.60
C VAL A 130 -1.91 -3.37 -21.23
N ALA A 131 -2.44 -3.85 -22.36
CA ALA A 131 -3.66 -3.34 -22.99
C ALA A 131 -3.69 -1.81 -23.22
N SER A 132 -2.52 -1.17 -23.40
CA SER A 132 -2.38 0.28 -23.60
C SER A 132 -3.03 1.13 -22.49
N LEU A 133 -3.06 0.61 -21.26
CA LEU A 133 -3.64 1.30 -20.11
C LEU A 133 -2.88 2.59 -19.78
N ARG A 134 -3.62 3.67 -19.58
CA ARG A 134 -3.11 4.97 -19.15
C ARG A 134 -2.80 4.94 -17.66
N PHE A 135 -2.05 5.96 -17.21
CA PHE A 135 -1.64 6.10 -15.80
C PHE A 135 -2.79 5.92 -14.81
N ASN A 136 -3.93 6.60 -15.01
CA ASN A 136 -5.07 6.53 -14.08
C ASN A 136 -5.71 5.14 -14.04
N GLU A 137 -5.69 4.41 -15.15
CA GLU A 137 -6.25 3.06 -15.24
C GLU A 137 -5.34 2.06 -14.52
N ARG A 138 -4.02 2.18 -14.74
CA ARG A 138 -3.00 1.42 -14.01
C ARG A 138 -3.05 1.70 -12.51
N LEU A 139 -3.14 2.97 -12.12
CA LEU A 139 -3.32 3.38 -10.72
C LEU A 139 -4.60 2.78 -10.12
N ALA A 140 -5.71 2.80 -10.88
CA ALA A 140 -6.98 2.25 -10.42
C ALA A 140 -6.92 0.73 -10.20
N LEU A 141 -6.10 -0.01 -10.98
CA LEU A 141 -5.88 -1.44 -10.77
C LEU A 141 -5.04 -1.71 -9.52
N LEU A 142 -3.96 -0.96 -9.33
CA LEU A 142 -3.04 -1.16 -8.20
C LEU A 142 -3.65 -0.81 -6.84
N SER A 143 -4.53 0.20 -6.80
CA SER A 143 -4.90 0.85 -5.54
C SER A 143 -6.20 0.37 -4.89
N ARG A 144 -6.97 -0.51 -5.54
CA ARG A 144 -8.19 -1.12 -4.99
C ARG A 144 -7.89 -1.89 -3.71
#